data_AF-A0A7V2RSE3-F1
#
_entry.id   AF-A0A7V2RSE3-F1
#
_cell.length_a   1.000
_cell.length_b   1.000
_cell.length_c   1.000
_cell.angle_alpha   90.00
_cell.angle_beta   90.00
_cell.angle_gamma   90.00
#
_symmetry.space_group_name_H-M   'P 1'
#
loop_
_entity.id
_entity.type
_entity.pdbx_description
1 polymer ?
#
loop_
_entity_poly.entity_id
_entity_poly.type
_entity_poly.pdbx_seq_one_letter_code
_entity_poly.pdbx_strand_id
1 'polypeptide(L)'
;MKDEIINELESGMGKKYPYLNLYQQILSIFETGTTIKNFKKKLDVFFNIVDSLSTENKQFGLFHLLNYAINESNKGLYEFRTVILDIYKLGLEKEILLERGVISDGTFINIASVASGLGEYNWTLGFIKKYSPKLNSDMRGEAVTLSLAFLNFNKKDHGKATKLLLNYPFKEFNNNIIAKFLLVRSYFELFEEDASYYDLLNSYIVSFNKFIRRERNIPKNRKAWYLNSLSILSKFSKAILNSEIKDMKHKLLDEIEAKPTAIKGWLLEKINTI
;
A
#
# COMPACT_ATOMS: atom_id res chain seq x y z
N MET A 1 -17.65 -6.91 -30.26
CA MET A 1 -18.50 -6.93 -29.04
C MET A 1 -18.06 -5.90 -27.99
N LYS A 2 -16.86 -5.97 -27.37
CA LYS A 2 -16.40 -4.91 -26.42
C LYS A 2 -16.27 -3.54 -27.11
N ASP A 3 -15.65 -3.50 -28.28
CA ASP A 3 -15.40 -2.26 -29.02
C ASP A 3 -16.69 -1.70 -29.67
N GLU A 4 -17.66 -2.55 -29.98
CA GLU A 4 -18.99 -2.14 -30.46
C GLU A 4 -19.82 -1.49 -29.35
N ILE A 5 -19.80 -2.06 -28.14
CA ILE A 5 -20.48 -1.48 -26.97
C ILE A 5 -19.86 -0.12 -26.61
N ILE A 6 -18.53 0.00 -26.70
CA ILE A 6 -17.84 1.29 -26.43
C ILE A 6 -18.22 2.33 -27.49
N ASN A 7 -18.22 1.98 -28.78
CA ASN A 7 -18.59 2.89 -29.87
C ASN A 7 -20.07 3.33 -29.82
N GLU A 8 -21.00 2.44 -29.46
CA GLU A 8 -22.41 2.81 -29.25
C GLU A 8 -22.60 3.78 -28.06
N LEU A 9 -21.82 3.61 -27.00
CA LEU A 9 -21.87 4.49 -25.82
C LEU A 9 -21.29 5.89 -26.07
N GLU A 10 -20.26 6.00 -26.93
CA GLU A 10 -19.65 7.27 -27.36
C GLU A 10 -20.59 8.12 -28.23
N SER A 11 -21.56 7.51 -28.92
CA SER A 11 -22.45 8.18 -29.89
C SER A 11 -23.55 9.08 -29.28
N GLY A 12 -23.61 9.23 -27.95
CA GLY A 12 -24.48 10.21 -27.28
C GLY A 12 -25.25 9.69 -26.06
N MET A 13 -25.25 8.38 -25.80
CA MET A 13 -25.95 7.80 -24.64
C MET A 13 -25.28 8.12 -23.29
N GLY A 14 -23.95 8.29 -23.25
CA GLY A 14 -23.21 8.61 -22.02
C GLY A 14 -23.62 9.95 -21.38
N LYS A 15 -24.12 10.92 -22.15
CA LYS A 15 -24.68 12.18 -21.62
C LYS A 15 -26.10 12.01 -21.05
N LYS A 16 -26.87 11.04 -21.57
CA LYS A 16 -28.27 10.79 -21.18
C LYS A 16 -28.37 9.85 -19.98
N TYR A 17 -27.39 8.96 -19.78
CA TYR A 17 -27.36 7.99 -18.69
C TYR A 17 -26.00 8.04 -17.97
N PRO A 18 -25.87 8.82 -16.87
CA PRO A 18 -24.64 8.95 -16.09
C PRO A 18 -24.04 7.60 -15.65
N TYR A 19 -24.90 6.59 -15.48
CA TYR A 19 -24.52 5.21 -15.13
C TYR A 19 -23.70 4.51 -16.21
N LEU A 20 -24.14 4.57 -17.47
CA LEU A 20 -23.41 3.96 -18.58
C LEU A 20 -22.06 4.66 -18.79
N ASN A 21 -22.02 5.98 -18.58
CA ASN A 21 -20.79 6.76 -18.60
C ASN A 21 -19.82 6.34 -17.47
N LEU A 22 -20.30 6.09 -16.25
CA LEU A 22 -19.46 5.60 -15.15
C LEU A 22 -18.81 4.25 -15.48
N TYR A 23 -19.60 3.27 -15.92
CA TYR A 23 -19.08 1.96 -16.29
C TYR A 23 -18.11 2.05 -17.47
N GLN A 24 -18.41 2.85 -18.49
CA GLN A 24 -17.50 3.10 -19.62
C GLN A 24 -16.19 3.75 -19.18
N GLN A 25 -16.24 4.71 -18.25
CA GLN A 25 -15.04 5.35 -17.73
C GLN A 25 -14.20 4.40 -16.89
N ILE A 26 -14.82 3.56 -16.06
CA ILE A 26 -14.10 2.51 -15.33
C ILE A 26 -13.48 1.49 -16.29
N LEU A 27 -14.21 1.05 -17.31
CA LEU A 27 -13.71 0.08 -18.29
C LEU A 27 -12.54 0.65 -19.11
N SER A 28 -12.64 1.92 -19.52
CA SER A 28 -11.58 2.58 -20.30
C SER A 28 -10.34 2.90 -19.46
N ILE A 29 -10.39 2.86 -18.12
CA ILE A 29 -9.18 2.96 -17.28
C ILE A 29 -8.24 1.77 -17.52
N PHE A 30 -8.81 0.61 -17.87
CA PHE A 30 -8.06 -0.60 -18.18
C PHE A 30 -7.57 -0.65 -19.64
N GLU A 31 -7.81 0.39 -20.44
CA GLU A 31 -7.19 0.53 -21.75
C GLU A 31 -5.70 0.85 -21.59
N THR A 32 -4.88 0.21 -22.42
CA THR A 32 -3.42 0.35 -22.41
C THR A 32 -3.01 1.80 -22.61
N GLY A 33 -2.13 2.34 -21.75
CA GLY A 33 -1.55 3.67 -21.91
C GLY A 33 -2.25 4.81 -21.13
N THR A 34 -3.10 4.50 -20.14
CA THR A 34 -3.70 5.54 -19.28
C THR A 34 -2.61 6.29 -18.48
N THR A 35 -2.37 7.54 -18.85
CA THR A 35 -1.50 8.47 -18.11
C THR A 35 -2.16 8.93 -16.80
N ILE A 36 -1.37 9.38 -15.80
CA ILE A 36 -1.93 9.97 -14.58
C ILE A 36 -2.88 11.15 -14.88
N LYS A 37 -2.59 11.94 -15.91
CA LYS A 37 -3.46 13.04 -16.35
C LYS A 37 -4.83 12.54 -16.82
N ASN A 38 -4.85 11.48 -17.62
CA ASN A 38 -6.10 10.87 -18.08
C ASN A 38 -6.84 10.19 -16.94
N PHE A 39 -6.12 9.54 -16.02
CA PHE A 39 -6.72 8.95 -14.83
C PHE A 39 -7.40 10.01 -13.94
N LYS A 40 -6.70 11.12 -13.65
CA LYS A 40 -7.26 12.23 -12.86
C LYS A 40 -8.54 12.81 -13.46
N LYS A 41 -8.60 12.97 -14.80
CA LYS A 41 -9.84 13.41 -15.47
C LYS A 41 -11.02 12.45 -15.21
N LYS A 42 -10.78 11.14 -15.23
CA LYS A 42 -11.81 10.14 -14.95
C LYS A 42 -12.21 10.14 -13.47
N LEU A 43 -11.24 10.36 -12.59
CA LEU A 43 -11.49 10.56 -11.17
C LEU A 43 -12.38 11.78 -10.91
N ASP A 44 -12.11 12.91 -11.57
CA ASP A 44 -12.92 14.13 -11.46
C ASP A 44 -14.37 13.87 -11.90
N VAL A 45 -14.57 13.11 -12.99
CA VAL A 45 -15.94 12.75 -13.41
C VAL A 45 -16.62 11.87 -12.36
N PHE A 46 -15.94 10.87 -11.80
CA PHE A 46 -16.50 10.07 -10.71
C PHE A 46 -16.88 10.95 -9.52
N PHE A 47 -16.01 11.89 -9.12
CA PHE A 47 -16.25 12.81 -8.00
C PHE A 47 -17.47 13.70 -8.25
N ASN A 48 -17.68 14.17 -9.48
CA ASN A 48 -18.82 15.00 -9.85
C ASN A 48 -20.16 14.26 -9.82
N ILE A 49 -20.17 12.95 -10.06
CA ILE A 49 -21.42 12.17 -10.10
C ILE A 49 -21.64 11.34 -8.83
N VAL A 50 -20.63 11.20 -7.95
CA VAL A 50 -20.64 10.23 -6.85
C VAL A 50 -21.90 10.33 -5.98
N ASP A 51 -22.35 11.53 -5.66
CA ASP A 51 -23.50 11.76 -4.78
C ASP A 51 -24.83 11.26 -5.38
N SER A 52 -24.93 11.23 -6.72
CA SER A 52 -26.12 10.74 -7.45
C SER A 52 -26.17 9.22 -7.60
N LEU A 53 -25.11 8.50 -7.20
CA LEU A 53 -25.02 7.05 -7.36
C LEU A 53 -25.65 6.31 -6.17
N SER A 54 -26.15 5.09 -6.43
CA SER A 54 -26.51 4.15 -5.36
C SER A 54 -25.26 3.77 -4.55
N THR A 55 -25.45 3.31 -3.32
CA THR A 55 -24.35 2.89 -2.43
C THR A 55 -23.46 1.83 -3.08
N GLU A 56 -24.06 0.85 -3.75
CA GLU A 56 -23.35 -0.23 -4.45
C GLU A 56 -22.47 0.33 -5.57
N ASN A 57 -22.99 1.28 -6.35
CA ASN A 57 -22.26 1.90 -7.46
C ASN A 57 -21.16 2.85 -6.96
N LYS A 58 -21.37 3.56 -5.84
CA LYS A 58 -20.33 4.35 -5.17
C LYS A 58 -19.16 3.47 -4.78
N GLN A 59 -19.44 2.35 -4.10
CA GLN A 59 -18.44 1.39 -3.67
C GLN A 59 -17.72 0.77 -4.87
N PHE A 60 -18.48 0.32 -5.88
CA PHE A 60 -17.93 -0.24 -7.10
C PHE A 60 -16.94 0.71 -7.76
N GLY A 61 -17.35 1.96 -8.03
CA GLY A 61 -16.49 2.94 -8.69
C GLY A 61 -15.25 3.28 -7.85
N LEU A 62 -15.43 3.54 -6.56
CA LEU A 62 -14.35 3.89 -5.66
C LEU A 62 -13.30 2.78 -5.59
N PHE A 63 -13.71 1.53 -5.39
CA PHE A 63 -12.78 0.40 -5.27
C PHE A 63 -12.05 0.09 -6.59
N HIS A 64 -12.70 0.23 -7.75
CA HIS A 64 -12.03 0.03 -9.03
C HIS A 64 -10.97 1.12 -9.30
N LEU A 65 -11.32 2.38 -9.05
CA LEU A 65 -10.37 3.50 -9.16
C LEU A 65 -9.19 3.33 -8.20
N LEU A 66 -9.48 2.96 -6.95
CA LEU A 66 -8.48 2.73 -5.92
C LEU A 66 -7.54 1.58 -6.28
N ASN A 67 -8.09 0.44 -6.69
CA ASN A 67 -7.29 -0.74 -7.07
C ASN A 67 -6.40 -0.46 -8.27
N TYR A 68 -6.91 0.27 -9.26
CA TYR A 68 -6.10 0.70 -10.40
C TYR A 68 -4.94 1.59 -9.96
N ALA A 69 -5.22 2.64 -9.18
CA ALA A 69 -4.20 3.58 -8.71
C ALA A 69 -3.14 2.88 -7.85
N ILE A 70 -3.54 1.95 -6.97
CA ILE A 70 -2.64 1.10 -6.18
C ILE A 70 -1.77 0.24 -7.08
N ASN A 71 -2.34 -0.38 -8.11
CA ASN A 71 -1.60 -1.21 -9.05
C ASN A 71 -0.53 -0.40 -9.80
N GLU A 72 -0.87 0.80 -10.29
CA GLU A 72 0.10 1.68 -10.94
C GLU A 72 1.18 2.17 -9.97
N SER A 73 0.81 2.52 -8.74
CA SER A 73 1.80 2.89 -7.71
C SER A 73 2.76 1.75 -7.38
N ASN A 74 2.27 0.50 -7.33
CA ASN A 74 3.09 -0.69 -7.09
C ASN A 74 4.05 -1.02 -8.25
N LYS A 75 3.79 -0.52 -9.45
CA LYS A 75 4.73 -0.59 -10.60
C LYS A 75 5.84 0.46 -10.53
N GLY A 76 5.82 1.34 -9.52
CA GLY A 76 6.81 2.40 -9.34
C GLY A 76 6.36 3.79 -9.80
N LEU A 77 5.12 3.94 -10.27
CA LEU A 77 4.55 5.25 -10.62
C LEU A 77 4.08 5.98 -9.35
N TYR A 78 5.04 6.50 -8.58
CA TYR A 78 4.77 7.07 -7.25
C TYR A 78 3.85 8.30 -7.25
N GLU A 79 3.72 8.99 -8.39
CA GLU A 79 2.73 10.07 -8.57
C GLU A 79 1.28 9.63 -8.27
N PHE A 80 0.96 8.33 -8.37
CA PHE A 80 -0.34 7.79 -8.01
C PHE A 80 -0.59 7.75 -6.50
N ARG A 81 0.43 7.87 -5.64
CA ARG A 81 0.24 7.87 -4.17
C ARG A 81 -0.68 9.01 -3.72
N THR A 82 -0.48 10.22 -4.23
CA THR A 82 -1.35 11.37 -3.93
C THR A 82 -2.79 11.09 -4.35
N VAL A 83 -2.96 10.52 -5.54
CA VAL A 83 -4.28 10.17 -6.09
C VAL A 83 -4.99 9.11 -5.23
N ILE A 84 -4.25 8.10 -4.76
CA ILE A 84 -4.76 7.09 -3.83
C ILE A 84 -5.27 7.75 -2.55
N LEU A 85 -4.51 8.69 -1.99
CA LEU A 85 -4.93 9.40 -0.78
C LEU A 85 -6.19 10.25 -1.02
N ASP A 86 -6.29 10.92 -2.16
CA ASP A 86 -7.47 11.72 -2.53
C ASP A 86 -8.73 10.84 -2.64
N ILE A 87 -8.60 9.66 -3.28
CA ILE A 87 -9.67 8.65 -3.35
C ILE A 87 -10.09 8.22 -1.94
N TYR A 88 -9.13 7.93 -1.06
CA TYR A 88 -9.44 7.56 0.33
C TYR A 88 -10.12 8.69 1.11
N LYS A 89 -9.63 9.93 0.99
CA LYS A 89 -10.22 11.11 1.65
C LYS A 89 -11.69 11.27 1.23
N LEU A 90 -12.00 11.18 -0.07
CA LEU A 90 -13.38 11.22 -0.55
C LEU A 90 -14.20 10.03 -0.02
N GLY A 91 -13.66 8.81 -0.09
CA GLY A 91 -14.36 7.61 0.36
C GLY A 91 -14.69 7.65 1.87
N LEU A 92 -13.88 8.32 2.67
CA LEU A 92 -14.15 8.60 4.08
C LEU A 92 -15.21 9.69 4.27
N GLU A 93 -15.09 10.80 3.54
CA GLU A 93 -16.03 11.94 3.62
C GLU A 93 -17.46 11.53 3.26
N LYS A 94 -17.60 10.73 2.21
CA LYS A 94 -18.88 10.23 1.70
C LYS A 94 -19.34 8.92 2.37
N GLU A 95 -18.62 8.47 3.40
CA GLU A 95 -18.82 7.20 4.12
C GLU A 95 -18.90 5.95 3.23
N ILE A 96 -18.36 5.99 2.00
CA ILE A 96 -18.35 4.87 1.05
C ILE A 96 -17.48 3.72 1.56
N LEU A 97 -16.40 4.05 2.27
CA LEU A 97 -15.46 3.09 2.87
C LEU A 97 -15.96 2.47 4.18
N LEU A 98 -17.15 2.86 4.64
CA LEU A 98 -17.75 2.38 5.87
C LEU A 98 -18.92 1.47 5.53
N GLU A 99 -18.83 0.20 5.91
CA GLU A 99 -19.93 -0.72 5.83
C GLU A 99 -20.68 -0.71 7.16
N ARG A 100 -21.94 -0.25 7.15
CA ARG A 100 -22.77 -0.08 8.36
C ARG A 100 -22.04 0.73 9.45
N GLY A 101 -21.33 1.78 9.03
CA GLY A 101 -20.56 2.66 9.92
C GLY A 101 -19.20 2.09 10.36
N VAL A 102 -18.81 0.90 9.90
CA VAL A 102 -17.55 0.23 10.25
C VAL A 102 -16.56 0.30 9.09
N ILE A 103 -15.33 0.73 9.37
CA ILE A 103 -14.22 0.65 8.41
C ILE A 103 -13.47 -0.66 8.61
N SER A 104 -13.04 -1.29 7.51
CA SER A 104 -12.18 -2.48 7.61
C SER A 104 -10.79 -2.10 8.16
N ASP A 105 -10.16 -3.03 8.88
CA ASP A 105 -8.80 -2.87 9.38
C ASP A 105 -7.79 -2.68 8.25
N GLY A 106 -7.91 -3.45 7.16
CA GLY A 106 -7.08 -3.32 5.97
C GLY A 106 -7.18 -1.93 5.34
N THR A 107 -8.38 -1.42 5.12
CA THR A 107 -8.58 -0.04 4.60
C THR A 107 -7.99 0.99 5.57
N PHE A 108 -8.21 0.82 6.87
CA PHE A 108 -7.70 1.74 7.90
C PHE A 108 -6.17 1.81 7.92
N ILE A 109 -5.49 0.65 7.89
CA ILE A 109 -4.03 0.55 7.84
C ILE A 109 -3.49 1.15 6.54
N ASN A 110 -4.13 0.86 5.40
CA ASN A 110 -3.71 1.37 4.10
C ASN A 110 -3.77 2.90 4.04
N ILE A 111 -4.85 3.50 4.55
CA ILE A 111 -5.00 4.97 4.61
C ILE A 111 -3.87 5.58 5.42
N ALA A 112 -3.61 5.04 6.63
CA ALA A 112 -2.55 5.55 7.48
C ALA A 112 -1.15 5.38 6.83
N SER A 113 -0.89 4.24 6.19
CA SER A 113 0.36 3.97 5.48
C SER A 113 0.58 4.94 4.33
N VAL A 114 -0.40 5.13 3.45
CA VAL A 114 -0.28 6.02 2.29
C VAL A 114 -0.16 7.48 2.72
N ALA A 115 -1.02 7.93 3.63
CA ALA A 115 -1.02 9.31 4.09
C ALA A 115 0.30 9.67 4.80
N SER A 116 0.77 8.82 5.71
CA SER A 116 2.04 9.06 6.37
C SER A 116 3.22 9.00 5.40
N GLY A 117 3.20 8.11 4.40
CA GLY A 117 4.21 8.05 3.35
C GLY A 117 4.26 9.28 2.43
N LEU A 118 3.19 10.07 2.39
CA LEU A 118 3.13 11.37 1.69
C LEU A 118 3.50 12.56 2.60
N GLY A 119 3.90 12.31 3.85
CA GLY A 119 4.23 13.37 4.81
C GLY A 119 3.00 14.01 5.49
N GLU A 120 1.80 13.48 5.27
CA GLU A 120 0.53 14.01 5.81
C GLU A 120 0.34 13.59 7.28
N TYR A 121 1.32 13.89 8.12
CA TYR A 121 1.44 13.33 9.47
C TYR A 121 0.33 13.78 10.42
N ASN A 122 0.01 15.06 10.43
CA ASN A 122 -1.03 15.62 11.30
C ASN A 122 -2.41 15.11 10.87
N TRP A 123 -2.65 15.07 9.56
CA TRP A 123 -3.86 14.48 9.01
C TRP A 123 -3.97 13.00 9.39
N THR A 124 -2.89 12.23 9.24
CA THR A 124 -2.86 10.79 9.58
C THR A 124 -3.19 10.56 11.05
N LEU A 125 -2.61 11.34 11.96
CA LEU A 125 -2.90 11.24 13.39
C LEU A 125 -4.37 11.58 13.69
N GLY A 126 -4.91 12.64 13.07
CA GLY A 126 -6.31 13.01 13.16
C GLY A 126 -7.25 11.92 12.62
N PHE A 127 -6.89 11.31 11.49
CA PHE A 127 -7.59 10.17 10.89
C PHE A 127 -7.63 8.98 11.87
N ILE A 128 -6.48 8.56 12.41
CA ILE A 128 -6.41 7.43 13.35
C ILE A 128 -7.31 7.69 14.56
N LYS A 129 -7.26 8.89 15.14
CA LYS A 129 -8.09 9.26 16.29
C LYS A 129 -9.59 9.26 15.94
N LYS A 130 -9.96 9.84 14.79
CA LYS A 130 -11.36 9.97 14.36
C LYS A 130 -12.00 8.64 13.98
N TYR A 131 -11.27 7.75 13.30
CA TYR A 131 -11.83 6.53 12.72
C TYR A 131 -11.53 5.27 13.52
N SER A 132 -10.63 5.29 14.51
CA SER A 132 -10.41 4.12 15.38
C SER A 132 -11.66 3.61 16.12
N PRO A 133 -12.62 4.45 16.56
CA PRO A 133 -13.87 3.96 17.14
C PRO A 133 -14.76 3.25 16.10
N LYS A 134 -14.57 3.53 14.81
CA LYS A 134 -15.29 2.92 13.69
C LYS A 134 -14.66 1.60 13.22
N LEU A 135 -13.60 1.12 13.86
CA LEU A 135 -13.08 -0.23 13.64
C LEU A 135 -13.87 -1.27 14.45
N ASN A 136 -13.97 -2.49 13.91
CA ASN A 136 -14.37 -3.65 14.69
C ASN A 136 -13.50 -3.74 15.96
N SER A 137 -14.14 -3.96 17.12
CA SER A 137 -13.47 -3.99 18.43
C SER A 137 -12.29 -4.96 18.47
N ASP A 138 -12.44 -6.13 17.84
CA ASP A 138 -11.49 -7.22 17.90
C ASP A 138 -10.23 -6.90 17.08
N MET A 139 -10.41 -6.11 16.02
CA MET A 139 -9.36 -5.69 15.09
C MET A 139 -8.74 -4.33 15.44
N ARG A 140 -9.43 -3.53 16.27
CA ARG A 140 -9.07 -2.14 16.54
C ARG A 140 -7.65 -1.98 17.05
N GLY A 141 -7.25 -2.82 18.01
CA GLY A 141 -5.92 -2.73 18.61
C GLY A 141 -4.79 -2.98 17.60
N GLU A 142 -4.96 -3.98 16.73
CA GLU A 142 -3.94 -4.30 15.71
C GLU A 142 -3.84 -3.19 14.68
N ALA A 143 -4.99 -2.76 14.16
CA ALA A 143 -5.09 -1.76 13.11
C ALA A 143 -4.55 -0.40 13.58
N VAL A 144 -4.90 0.03 14.79
CA VAL A 144 -4.38 1.28 15.38
C VAL A 144 -2.88 1.19 15.59
N THR A 145 -2.37 0.07 16.12
CA THR A 145 -0.94 -0.10 16.37
C THR A 145 -0.13 -0.08 15.07
N LEU A 146 -0.58 -0.80 14.04
CA LEU A 146 0.04 -0.78 12.72
C LEU A 146 0.03 0.61 12.10
N SER A 147 -1.12 1.30 12.14
CA SER A 147 -1.25 2.66 11.61
C SER A 147 -0.31 3.65 12.32
N LEU A 148 -0.17 3.55 13.65
CA LEU A 148 0.79 4.35 14.41
C LEU A 148 2.24 3.96 14.08
N ALA A 149 2.54 2.68 13.89
CA ALA A 149 3.87 2.24 13.49
C ALA A 149 4.25 2.80 12.12
N PHE A 150 3.34 2.77 11.13
CA PHE A 150 3.56 3.41 9.82
C PHE A 150 3.78 4.91 9.94
N LEU A 151 3.00 5.59 10.78
CA LEU A 151 3.17 7.02 11.04
C LEU A 151 4.57 7.34 11.58
N ASN A 152 5.05 6.59 12.59
CA ASN A 152 6.38 6.84 13.16
C ASN A 152 7.50 6.43 12.20
N PHE A 153 7.34 5.32 11.46
CA PHE A 153 8.28 4.90 10.42
C PHE A 153 8.48 6.00 9.36
N ASN A 154 7.40 6.55 8.81
CA ASN A 154 7.51 7.59 7.79
C ASN A 154 8.02 8.93 8.35
N LYS A 155 7.78 9.21 9.65
CA LYS A 155 8.41 10.33 10.37
C LYS A 155 9.90 10.14 10.66
N LYS A 156 10.50 9.01 10.25
CA LYS A 156 11.88 8.61 10.56
C LYS A 156 12.13 8.34 12.06
N ASP A 157 11.07 8.14 12.84
CA ASP A 157 11.16 7.67 14.22
C ASP A 157 11.10 6.13 14.24
N HIS A 158 12.16 5.52 13.70
CA HIS A 158 12.28 4.07 13.55
C HIS A 158 12.33 3.35 14.90
N GLY A 159 12.92 3.97 15.93
CA GLY A 159 12.95 3.44 17.30
C GLY A 159 11.55 3.30 17.90
N LYS A 160 10.67 4.30 17.72
CA LYS A 160 9.29 4.20 18.19
C LYS A 160 8.46 3.22 17.35
N ALA A 161 8.70 3.16 16.04
CA ALA A 161 8.05 2.19 15.17
C ALA A 161 8.36 0.74 15.62
N THR A 162 9.63 0.40 15.84
CA THR A 162 10.04 -0.93 16.35
C THR A 162 9.40 -1.23 17.71
N LYS A 163 9.40 -0.28 18.65
CA LYS A 163 8.78 -0.46 19.97
C LYS A 163 7.28 -0.79 19.89
N LEU A 164 6.53 -0.10 19.02
CA LEU A 164 5.11 -0.40 18.81
C LEU A 164 4.90 -1.81 18.24
N LEU A 165 5.73 -2.20 17.28
CA LEU A 165 5.61 -3.49 16.58
C LEU A 165 6.02 -4.70 17.44
N LEU A 166 6.92 -4.52 18.40
CA LEU A 166 7.33 -5.59 19.32
C LEU A 166 6.39 -5.76 20.51
N ASN A 167 5.81 -4.67 21.00
CA ASN A 167 5.01 -4.67 22.22
C ASN A 167 3.53 -5.00 22.00
N TYR A 168 3.13 -5.31 20.76
CA TYR A 168 1.75 -5.64 20.44
C TYR A 168 1.63 -7.06 19.85
N PRO A 169 0.75 -7.92 20.39
CA PRO A 169 0.56 -9.27 19.89
C PRO A 169 -0.38 -9.27 18.66
N PHE A 170 0.20 -9.27 17.46
CA PHE A 170 -0.57 -9.42 16.21
C PHE A 170 -1.02 -10.88 16.01
N LYS A 171 -2.31 -11.11 16.20
CA LYS A 171 -2.99 -12.40 16.06
C LYS A 171 -3.47 -12.61 14.63
N GLU A 172 -3.97 -11.58 13.97
CA GLU A 172 -4.40 -11.73 12.58
C GLU A 172 -3.21 -11.96 11.67
N PHE A 173 -3.31 -12.99 10.84
CA PHE A 173 -2.20 -13.47 10.05
C PHE A 173 -1.65 -12.39 9.11
N ASN A 174 -2.54 -11.67 8.41
CA ASN A 174 -2.14 -10.61 7.48
C ASN A 174 -1.47 -9.43 8.23
N ASN A 175 -2.02 -9.02 9.36
CA ASN A 175 -1.48 -7.92 10.16
C ASN A 175 -0.11 -8.28 10.76
N ASN A 176 0.07 -9.53 11.20
CA ASN A 176 1.36 -10.04 11.66
C ASN A 176 2.42 -10.00 10.55
N ILE A 177 2.06 -10.37 9.31
CA ILE A 177 2.97 -10.25 8.16
C ILE A 177 3.35 -8.79 7.90
N ILE A 178 2.37 -7.87 7.89
CA ILE A 178 2.61 -6.43 7.70
C ILE A 178 3.53 -5.91 8.80
N ALA A 179 3.26 -6.23 10.06
CA ALA A 179 4.05 -5.83 11.21
C ALA A 179 5.50 -6.30 11.09
N LYS A 180 5.72 -7.56 10.72
CA LYS A 180 7.07 -8.12 10.54
C LYS A 180 7.83 -7.45 9.40
N PHE A 181 7.18 -7.13 8.27
CA PHE A 181 7.84 -6.38 7.20
C PHE A 181 8.17 -4.95 7.62
N LEU A 182 7.26 -4.26 8.30
CA LEU A 182 7.53 -2.91 8.80
C LEU A 182 8.64 -2.91 9.85
N LEU A 183 8.71 -3.94 10.69
CA LEU A 183 9.75 -4.12 11.70
C LEU A 183 11.13 -4.32 11.05
N VAL A 184 11.23 -5.20 10.06
CA VAL A 184 12.47 -5.43 9.31
C VAL A 184 12.92 -4.16 8.58
N ARG A 185 11.99 -3.43 7.96
CA ARG A 185 12.30 -2.14 7.33
C ARG A 185 12.79 -1.12 8.36
N SER A 186 12.15 -1.03 9.53
CA SER A 186 12.56 -0.12 10.60
C SER A 186 13.97 -0.44 11.11
N TYR A 187 14.30 -1.72 11.29
CA TYR A 187 15.66 -2.13 11.64
C TYR A 187 16.67 -1.89 10.53
N PHE A 188 16.26 -1.96 9.26
CA PHE A 188 17.13 -1.61 8.15
C PHE A 188 17.53 -0.13 8.21
N GLU A 189 16.57 0.76 8.43
CA GLU A 189 16.85 2.20 8.55
C GLU A 189 17.74 2.48 9.77
N LEU A 190 17.50 1.83 10.92
CA LEU A 190 18.38 1.94 12.09
C LEU A 190 19.80 1.41 11.83
N PHE A 191 19.93 0.32 11.07
CA PHE A 191 21.22 -0.23 10.66
C PHE A 191 22.03 0.72 9.77
N GLU A 192 21.36 1.46 8.89
CA GLU A 192 22.03 2.44 8.06
C GLU A 192 22.53 3.66 8.85
N GLU A 193 21.78 4.04 9.88
CA GLU A 193 22.19 5.09 10.82
C GLU A 193 23.31 4.60 11.77
N ASP A 194 23.26 3.35 12.20
CA ASP A 194 24.21 2.72 13.10
C ASP A 194 24.39 1.23 12.78
N ALA A 195 25.59 0.88 12.29
CA ALA A 195 25.95 -0.48 11.90
C ALA A 195 25.82 -1.51 13.05
N SER A 196 25.76 -1.08 14.32
CA SER A 196 25.54 -1.97 15.47
C SER A 196 24.20 -2.72 15.42
N TYR A 197 23.21 -2.21 14.66
CA TYR A 197 21.92 -2.88 14.47
C TYR A 197 21.96 -4.03 13.46
N TYR A 198 23.09 -4.27 12.76
CA TYR A 198 23.17 -5.29 11.71
C TYR A 198 22.80 -6.70 12.21
N ASP A 199 23.37 -7.14 13.33
CA ASP A 199 23.11 -8.50 13.85
C ASP A 199 21.64 -8.67 14.24
N LEU A 200 21.04 -7.61 14.80
CA LEU A 200 19.62 -7.59 15.13
C LEU A 200 18.75 -7.70 13.87
N LEU A 201 19.00 -6.85 12.87
CA LEU A 201 18.31 -6.90 11.57
C LEU A 201 18.41 -8.29 10.93
N ASN A 202 19.62 -8.83 10.84
CA ASN A 202 19.87 -10.14 10.23
C ASN A 202 19.15 -11.26 10.99
N SER A 203 19.18 -11.25 12.32
CA SER A 203 18.45 -12.24 13.13
C SER A 203 16.93 -12.19 12.89
N TYR A 204 16.36 -11.00 12.73
CA TYR A 204 14.95 -10.82 12.38
C TYR A 204 14.63 -11.29 10.97
N ILE A 205 15.47 -11.00 9.97
CA ILE A 205 15.30 -11.50 8.61
C ILE A 205 15.31 -13.04 8.60
N VAL A 206 16.27 -13.66 9.28
CA VAL A 206 16.40 -15.13 9.34
C VAL A 206 15.20 -15.77 10.03
N SER A 207 14.77 -15.24 11.18
CA SER A 207 13.61 -15.77 11.91
C SER A 207 12.31 -15.58 11.12
N PHE A 208 12.13 -14.43 10.47
CA PHE A 208 10.96 -14.17 9.63
C PHE A 208 10.96 -15.08 8.40
N ASN A 209 12.10 -15.34 7.77
CA ASN A 209 12.22 -16.28 6.66
C ASN A 209 11.78 -17.70 7.08
N LYS A 210 12.25 -18.17 8.25
CA LYS A 210 11.83 -19.47 8.82
C LYS A 210 10.32 -19.51 9.08
N PHE A 211 9.74 -18.44 9.62
CA PHE A 211 8.29 -18.32 9.85
C PHE A 211 7.51 -18.47 8.53
N ILE A 212 7.86 -17.70 7.49
CA ILE A 212 7.20 -17.78 6.18
C ILE A 212 7.31 -19.19 5.58
N ARG A 213 8.49 -19.82 5.68
CA ARG A 213 8.71 -21.17 5.14
C ARG A 213 7.84 -22.23 5.81
N ARG A 214 7.59 -22.11 7.12
CA ARG A 214 6.79 -23.06 7.89
C ARG A 214 5.29 -22.89 7.67
N GLU A 215 4.84 -21.67 7.39
CA GLU A 215 3.42 -21.39 7.20
C GLU A 215 2.88 -22.10 5.94
N ARG A 216 1.85 -22.93 6.13
CA ARG A 216 1.26 -23.77 5.07
C ARG A 216 0.10 -23.08 4.37
N ASN A 217 -0.54 -22.12 5.04
CA ASN A 217 -1.75 -21.46 4.55
C ASN A 217 -1.47 -20.27 3.62
N ILE A 218 -0.20 -19.95 3.36
CA ILE A 218 0.17 -18.90 2.39
C ILE A 218 0.17 -19.50 0.97
N PRO A 219 -0.56 -18.91 0.01
CA PRO A 219 -0.46 -19.26 -1.40
C PRO A 219 0.98 -19.24 -1.91
N LYS A 220 1.35 -20.22 -2.76
CA LYS A 220 2.75 -20.41 -3.22
C LYS A 220 3.36 -19.14 -3.82
N ASN A 221 2.60 -18.41 -4.64
CA ASN A 221 3.00 -17.14 -5.24
C ASN A 221 3.30 -16.08 -4.16
N ARG A 222 2.38 -15.84 -3.22
CA ARG A 222 2.53 -14.86 -2.14
C ARG A 222 3.71 -15.21 -1.22
N LYS A 223 3.90 -16.51 -0.95
CA LYS A 223 5.05 -17.03 -0.19
C LYS A 223 6.36 -16.72 -0.89
N ALA A 224 6.44 -16.88 -2.21
CA ALA A 224 7.61 -16.50 -2.99
C ALA A 224 7.90 -15.00 -2.89
N TRP A 225 6.88 -14.14 -2.93
CA TRP A 225 7.05 -12.69 -2.81
C TRP A 225 7.70 -12.30 -1.48
N TYR A 226 7.26 -12.94 -0.39
CA TYR A 226 7.83 -12.72 0.93
C TYR A 226 9.28 -13.18 1.03
N LEU A 227 9.57 -14.40 0.57
CA LEU A 227 10.91 -14.96 0.62
C LEU A 227 11.90 -14.17 -0.25
N ASN A 228 11.47 -13.71 -1.43
CA ASN A 228 12.27 -12.85 -2.30
C ASN A 228 12.61 -11.52 -1.61
N SER A 229 11.63 -10.89 -0.96
CA SER A 229 11.83 -9.63 -0.23
C SER A 229 12.88 -9.78 0.87
N LEU A 230 12.80 -10.84 1.67
CA LEU A 230 13.74 -11.12 2.76
C LEU A 230 15.14 -11.49 2.24
N SER A 231 15.21 -12.23 1.13
CA SER A 231 16.47 -12.56 0.46
C SER A 231 17.18 -11.30 -0.04
N ILE A 232 16.45 -10.39 -0.70
CA ILE A 232 17.00 -9.13 -1.19
C ILE A 232 17.46 -8.26 -0.02
N LEU A 233 16.64 -8.10 1.02
CA LEU A 233 17.02 -7.34 2.24
C LEU A 233 18.30 -7.87 2.89
N SER A 234 18.47 -9.19 2.97
CA SER A 234 19.69 -9.82 3.51
C SER A 234 20.92 -9.50 2.66
N LYS A 235 20.81 -9.61 1.32
CA LYS A 235 21.90 -9.26 0.41
C LYS A 235 22.23 -7.76 0.47
N PHE A 236 21.20 -6.92 0.53
CA PHE A 236 21.34 -5.47 0.56
C PHE A 236 22.05 -5.02 1.84
N SER A 237 21.56 -5.43 3.01
CA SER A 237 22.19 -5.11 4.30
C SER A 237 23.64 -5.60 4.37
N LYS A 238 23.93 -6.81 3.88
CA LYS A 238 25.30 -7.33 3.81
C LYS A 238 26.21 -6.53 2.89
N ALA A 239 25.72 -6.11 1.72
CA ALA A 239 26.50 -5.29 0.80
C ALA A 239 26.84 -3.91 1.39
N ILE A 240 25.92 -3.31 2.16
CA ILE A 240 26.19 -2.07 2.90
C ILE A 240 27.28 -2.32 3.96
N LEU A 241 27.12 -3.36 4.78
CA LEU A 241 28.08 -3.68 5.86
C LEU A 241 29.50 -3.89 5.32
N ASN A 242 29.62 -4.55 4.18
CA ASN A 242 30.90 -4.84 3.54
C ASN A 242 31.47 -3.68 2.71
N SER A 243 30.76 -2.54 2.62
CA SER A 243 31.09 -1.44 1.70
C SER A 243 31.10 -1.82 0.20
N GLU A 244 30.34 -2.86 -0.18
CA GLU A 244 30.21 -3.41 -1.54
C GLU A 244 28.97 -2.87 -2.28
N ILE A 245 28.21 -1.97 -1.66
CA ILE A 245 26.90 -1.54 -2.19
C ILE A 245 26.99 -0.88 -3.56
N LYS A 246 28.08 -0.14 -3.85
CA LYS A 246 28.30 0.48 -5.17
C LYS A 246 28.42 -0.55 -6.28
N ASP A 247 29.15 -1.64 -6.03
CA ASP A 247 29.36 -2.71 -6.99
C ASP A 247 28.11 -3.58 -7.15
N MET A 248 27.35 -3.74 -6.06
CA MET A 248 26.15 -4.57 -6.02
C MET A 248 24.88 -3.86 -6.47
N LYS A 249 24.89 -2.52 -6.62
CA LYS A 249 23.70 -1.70 -6.88
C LYS A 249 22.91 -2.17 -8.11
N HIS A 250 23.57 -2.31 -9.26
CA HIS A 250 22.91 -2.76 -10.49
C HIS A 250 22.32 -4.16 -10.35
N LYS A 251 23.08 -5.09 -9.77
CA LYS A 251 22.61 -6.47 -9.56
C LYS A 251 21.42 -6.57 -8.62
N LEU A 252 21.40 -5.76 -7.56
CA LEU A 252 20.27 -5.68 -6.63
C LEU A 252 19.05 -5.04 -7.30
N LEU A 253 19.25 -3.99 -8.11
CA LEU A 253 18.17 -3.36 -8.87
C LEU A 253 17.53 -4.35 -9.84
N ASP A 254 18.33 -5.05 -10.63
CA ASP A 254 17.86 -6.09 -11.57
C ASP A 254 17.09 -7.19 -10.82
N GLU A 255 17.56 -7.60 -9.64
CA GLU A 255 16.88 -8.61 -8.82
C GLU A 255 15.53 -8.11 -8.27
N ILE A 256 15.44 -6.83 -7.86
CA ILE A 256 14.19 -6.19 -7.40
C ILE A 256 13.19 -6.05 -8.54
N GLU A 257 13.67 -5.75 -9.75
CA GLU A 257 12.81 -5.62 -10.92
C GLU A 257 12.28 -6.96 -11.41
N ALA A 258 13.15 -7.96 -11.53
CA ALA A 258 12.84 -9.27 -12.08
C ALA A 258 12.00 -10.15 -11.14
N LYS A 259 12.14 -10.00 -9.81
CA LYS A 259 11.45 -10.85 -8.85
C LYS A 259 10.23 -10.14 -8.25
N PRO A 260 9.10 -10.85 -8.09
CA PRO A 260 8.00 -10.30 -7.33
C PRO A 260 8.39 -10.23 -5.85
N THR A 261 8.12 -9.09 -5.23
CA THR A 261 8.43 -8.79 -3.83
C THR A 261 7.24 -8.09 -3.19
N ALA A 262 7.09 -8.23 -1.87
CA ALA A 262 5.99 -7.63 -1.12
C ALA A 262 6.23 -6.15 -0.78
N ILE A 263 7.47 -5.69 -0.90
CA ILE A 263 7.90 -4.32 -0.54
C ILE A 263 8.67 -3.65 -1.69
N LYS A 264 8.32 -3.98 -2.94
CA LYS A 264 9.05 -3.56 -4.16
C LYS A 264 9.30 -2.05 -4.19
N GLY A 265 8.27 -1.25 -3.98
CA GLY A 265 8.37 0.21 -4.03
C GLY A 265 9.39 0.76 -3.01
N TRP A 266 9.36 0.27 -1.78
CA TRP A 266 10.34 0.70 -0.76
C TRP A 266 11.76 0.23 -1.10
N LEU A 267 11.95 -0.98 -1.64
CA LEU A 267 13.28 -1.46 -2.07
C LEU A 267 13.86 -0.61 -3.22
N LEU A 268 13.03 -0.24 -4.20
CA LEU A 268 13.42 0.64 -5.31
C LEU A 268 13.74 2.06 -4.84
N GLU A 269 12.95 2.60 -3.91
CA GLU A 269 13.22 3.90 -3.29
C GLU A 269 14.55 3.87 -2.52
N LYS A 270 14.77 2.80 -1.75
CA LYS A 270 15.95 2.67 -0.89
C LYS A 270 17.25 2.50 -1.67
N ILE A 271 17.26 1.65 -2.70
CA ILE A 271 18.46 1.43 -3.51
C ILE A 271 18.87 2.66 -4.33
N ASN A 272 17.91 3.53 -4.66
CA ASN A 272 18.18 4.76 -5.40
C ASN A 272 18.67 5.92 -4.52
N THR A 273 18.41 5.86 -3.20
CA THR A 273 18.79 6.90 -2.24
C THR A 273 20.12 6.62 -1.52
N ILE A 274 20.62 5.38 -1.62
CA ILE A 274 21.95 4.94 -1.18
C ILE A 274 22.99 5.09 -2.31
#